data_AF-A0A974T1L0-F1
#
_entry.id   AF-A0A974T1L0-F1
#
_cell.length_a   1.000
_cell.length_b   1.000
_cell.length_c   1.000
_cell.angle_alpha   90.00
_cell.angle_beta   90.00
_cell.angle_gamma   90.00
#
_symmetry.space_group_name_H-M   'P 1'
#
loop_
_entity.id
_entity.type
_entity.pdbx_description
1 polymer ?
#
loop_
_entity_poly.entity_id
_entity_poly.type
_entity_poly.pdbx_seq_one_letter_code
_entity_poly.pdbx_strand_id
1 'polypeptide(L)'
;MKGLQIIARAGALALLIAATGASAQEGEAVKSILGAIGIIPKEKAPITYNERAPLVLPPKMDLPAPAPGGGAEARNGNWPKDPDVAARRKAAAEARTPYTSSEYYKNTEGKRLSIEEMRAGRNPNASTSPNYPVGRQADISRMTPDELRAFAKDDKPELQGNGIDRRYLSDPPGDLLKAQGGGKLKASADPIPQGDPDSPSAYLRQQQSRQ
;
A
#
# COMPACT_ATOMS: atom_id res chain seq x y z
N MET A 1 77.40 -29.15 33.52
CA MET A 1 76.67 -28.22 32.62
C MET A 1 76.24 -29.03 31.40
N LYS A 2 75.12 -29.77 31.42
CA LYS A 2 73.74 -29.37 31.07
C LYS A 2 73.63 -28.48 29.82
N GLY A 3 73.10 -29.06 28.74
CA GLY A 3 72.36 -28.35 27.70
C GLY A 3 72.92 -28.46 26.28
N LEU A 4 72.01 -28.71 25.32
CA LEU A 4 72.14 -28.45 23.89
C LEU A 4 72.51 -29.63 22.95
N GLN A 5 71.70 -30.68 23.03
CA GLN A 5 71.39 -31.57 21.91
C GLN A 5 69.91 -31.28 21.54
N ILE A 6 69.57 -31.23 20.23
CA ILE A 6 68.24 -31.49 19.59
C ILE A 6 67.82 -30.51 18.47
N ILE A 7 68.32 -29.27 18.35
CA ILE A 7 67.73 -28.33 17.35
C ILE A 7 68.32 -28.47 15.92
N ALA A 8 69.47 -29.12 15.75
CA ALA A 8 70.19 -29.07 14.47
C ALA A 8 69.73 -30.04 13.36
N ARG A 9 68.70 -30.88 13.59
CA ARG A 9 68.28 -31.90 12.58
C ARG A 9 66.90 -31.68 11.94
N ALA A 10 66.15 -30.65 12.33
CA ALA A 10 64.85 -30.35 11.72
C ALA A 10 64.94 -29.40 10.50
N GLY A 11 66.02 -28.63 10.37
CA GLY A 11 66.19 -27.65 9.28
C GLY A 11 66.58 -28.24 7.91
N ALA A 12 67.10 -29.48 7.89
CA ALA A 12 67.61 -30.09 6.67
C ALA A 12 66.53 -30.79 5.81
N LEU A 13 65.34 -31.06 6.37
CA LEU A 13 64.24 -31.70 5.63
C LEU A 13 63.37 -30.67 4.88
N ALA A 14 63.34 -29.41 5.32
CA ALA A 14 62.57 -28.35 4.67
C ALA A 14 63.26 -27.79 3.40
N LEU A 15 64.58 -27.96 3.27
CA LEU A 15 65.36 -27.46 2.13
C LEU A 15 65.48 -28.44 0.96
N LEU A 16 64.97 -29.66 1.09
CA LEU A 16 65.02 -30.67 0.00
C LEU A 16 63.80 -30.62 -0.94
N ILE A 17 62.79 -29.78 -0.67
CA ILE A 17 61.58 -29.68 -1.49
C ILE A 17 61.71 -28.60 -2.59
N ALA A 18 62.79 -27.81 -2.60
CA ALA A 18 62.91 -26.65 -3.49
C ALA A 18 63.65 -26.91 -4.82
N ALA A 19 64.04 -28.15 -5.15
CA ALA A 19 64.93 -28.41 -6.28
C ALA A 19 64.68 -29.74 -7.02
N THR A 20 63.44 -30.08 -7.33
CA THR A 20 63.16 -31.08 -8.38
C THR A 20 62.47 -30.38 -9.55
N GLY A 21 63.15 -30.40 -10.69
CA GLY A 21 62.69 -29.76 -11.92
C GLY A 21 61.36 -30.35 -12.37
N ALA A 22 60.55 -29.50 -12.99
CA ALA A 22 59.27 -29.83 -13.59
C ALA A 22 59.39 -31.06 -14.50
N SER A 23 59.14 -32.23 -13.92
CA SER A 23 58.97 -33.46 -14.67
C SER A 23 57.50 -33.51 -15.07
N ALA A 24 57.21 -33.68 -16.36
CA ALA A 24 55.83 -33.72 -16.86
C ALA A 24 55.01 -34.87 -16.23
N GLN A 25 55.66 -35.89 -15.65
CA GLN A 25 55.02 -36.93 -14.84
C GLN A 25 54.53 -36.44 -13.46
N GLU A 26 55.19 -35.47 -12.82
CA GLU A 26 54.72 -34.90 -11.55
C GLU A 26 53.39 -34.16 -11.70
N GLY A 27 53.11 -33.60 -12.88
CA GLY A 27 51.84 -32.91 -13.16
C GLY A 27 50.62 -33.81 -12.97
N GLU A 28 50.66 -35.05 -13.45
CA GLU A 28 49.56 -36.02 -13.31
C GLU A 28 49.48 -36.62 -11.89
N ALA A 29 50.63 -36.80 -11.22
CA ALA A 29 50.68 -37.26 -9.83
C ALA A 29 50.13 -36.21 -8.85
N VAL A 30 50.56 -34.95 -9.00
CA VAL A 30 50.05 -33.82 -8.20
C VAL A 30 48.58 -33.57 -8.50
N LYS A 31 48.15 -33.66 -9.76
CA LYS A 31 46.73 -33.56 -10.16
C LYS A 31 45.88 -34.70 -9.61
N SER A 32 46.41 -35.92 -9.53
CA SER A 32 45.74 -37.05 -8.88
C SER A 32 45.61 -36.85 -7.36
N ILE A 33 46.64 -36.34 -6.70
CA ILE A 33 46.61 -36.05 -5.26
C ILE A 33 45.67 -34.87 -4.95
N LEU A 34 45.77 -33.76 -5.69
CA LEU A 34 44.85 -32.63 -5.54
C LEU A 34 43.42 -33.00 -5.94
N GLY A 35 43.23 -33.89 -6.91
CA GLY A 35 41.92 -34.45 -7.26
C GLY A 35 41.35 -35.41 -6.21
N ALA A 36 42.21 -36.12 -5.47
CA ALA A 36 41.81 -36.96 -4.34
C ALA A 36 41.41 -36.13 -3.11
N ILE A 37 42.10 -35.02 -2.87
CA ILE A 37 41.80 -34.06 -1.78
C ILE A 37 40.63 -33.12 -2.16
N GLY A 38 40.22 -33.11 -3.44
CA GLY A 38 39.08 -32.34 -3.93
C GLY A 38 39.38 -30.89 -4.28
N ILE A 39 40.67 -30.51 -4.37
CA ILE A 39 41.12 -29.17 -4.77
C ILE A 39 40.97 -28.95 -6.27
N ILE A 40 41.26 -29.99 -7.08
CA ILE A 40 41.10 -29.94 -8.53
C ILE A 40 39.87 -30.80 -8.91
N PRO A 41 38.92 -30.26 -9.70
CA PRO A 41 37.80 -31.05 -10.18
C PRO A 41 38.34 -32.21 -11.04
N LYS A 42 38.00 -33.44 -10.65
CA LYS A 42 38.35 -34.66 -11.40
C LYS A 42 37.91 -34.50 -12.85
N GLU A 43 38.76 -34.92 -13.79
CA GLU A 43 38.41 -34.95 -15.22
C GLU A 43 37.14 -35.79 -15.40
N LYS A 44 36.04 -35.12 -15.72
CA LYS A 44 34.76 -35.78 -16.00
C LYS A 44 34.82 -36.30 -17.43
N ALA A 45 34.37 -37.54 -17.62
CA ALA A 45 34.23 -38.11 -18.96
C ALA A 45 33.42 -37.13 -19.85
N PRO A 46 33.80 -36.97 -21.14
CA PRO A 46 33.10 -36.10 -22.05
C PRO A 46 31.62 -36.52 -22.13
N ILE A 47 30.73 -35.57 -21.83
CA ILE A 47 29.28 -35.82 -21.87
C ILE A 47 28.89 -36.01 -23.33
N THR A 48 28.53 -37.23 -23.71
CA THR A 48 27.94 -37.50 -25.02
C THR A 48 26.52 -36.95 -25.03
N TYR A 49 26.37 -35.74 -25.59
CA TYR A 49 25.06 -35.12 -25.78
C TYR A 49 24.34 -35.81 -26.94
N ASN A 50 23.31 -36.57 -26.60
CA ASN A 50 22.36 -37.05 -27.60
C ASN A 50 21.22 -36.04 -27.74
N GLU A 51 20.61 -36.02 -28.92
CA GLU A 51 19.37 -35.29 -29.13
C GLU A 51 18.31 -35.74 -28.11
N ARG A 52 17.60 -34.77 -27.53
CA ARG A 52 16.48 -35.07 -26.64
C ARG A 52 15.37 -35.67 -27.49
N ALA A 53 14.70 -36.69 -26.96
CA ALA A 53 13.53 -37.27 -27.63
C ALA A 53 12.53 -36.16 -28.02
N PRO A 54 11.89 -36.27 -29.19
CA PRO A 54 10.95 -35.25 -29.64
C PRO A 54 9.79 -35.10 -28.66
N LEU A 55 9.31 -33.87 -28.47
CA LEU A 55 8.13 -33.61 -27.63
C LEU A 55 6.91 -34.28 -28.24
N VAL A 56 6.34 -35.25 -27.53
CA VAL A 56 5.06 -35.87 -27.88
C VAL A 56 3.95 -34.97 -27.34
N LEU A 57 3.09 -34.48 -28.23
CA LEU A 57 1.91 -33.74 -27.82
C LEU A 57 0.87 -34.70 -27.20
N PRO A 58 0.13 -34.25 -26.17
CA PRO A 58 -0.96 -35.03 -25.63
C PRO A 58 -2.08 -35.21 -26.70
N PRO A 59 -2.81 -36.34 -26.67
CA PRO A 59 -3.84 -36.65 -27.69
C PRO A 59 -5.00 -35.64 -27.76
N LYS A 60 -5.22 -34.90 -26.67
CA LYS A 60 -6.23 -33.84 -26.58
C LYS A 60 -5.58 -32.60 -26.00
N MET A 61 -5.80 -31.47 -26.68
CA MET A 61 -5.34 -30.14 -26.27
C MET A 61 -6.42 -29.39 -25.48
N ASP A 62 -7.51 -30.05 -25.13
CA ASP A 62 -8.59 -29.44 -24.35
C ASP A 62 -8.09 -29.14 -22.95
N LEU A 63 -8.08 -27.85 -22.60
CA LEU A 63 -7.81 -27.45 -21.24
C LEU A 63 -9.01 -27.79 -20.35
N PRO A 64 -8.80 -28.27 -19.11
CA PRO A 64 -9.89 -28.37 -18.16
C PRO A 64 -10.53 -27.00 -17.95
N ALA A 65 -11.86 -27.00 -17.76
CA ALA A 65 -12.61 -25.76 -17.52
C ALA A 65 -11.99 -24.96 -16.37
N PRO A 66 -11.98 -23.62 -16.45
CA PRO A 66 -11.45 -22.78 -15.38
C PRO A 66 -12.16 -23.13 -14.07
N ALA A 67 -11.39 -23.21 -12.98
CA ALA A 67 -11.96 -23.51 -11.67
C ALA A 67 -13.10 -22.54 -11.35
N PRO A 68 -14.20 -23.01 -10.73
CA PRO A 68 -15.31 -22.15 -10.35
C PRO A 68 -14.76 -20.98 -9.52
N GLY A 69 -15.23 -19.76 -9.83
CA GLY A 69 -14.67 -18.52 -9.33
C GLY A 69 -14.43 -18.52 -7.82
N GLY A 70 -13.26 -18.02 -7.44
CA GLY A 70 -12.72 -18.09 -6.09
C GLY A 70 -11.29 -18.59 -6.20
N GLY A 71 -10.30 -17.72 -5.94
CA GLY A 71 -8.89 -18.06 -6.03
C GLY A 71 -8.48 -19.21 -5.09
N ALA A 72 -7.18 -19.47 -4.97
CA ALA A 72 -6.66 -20.50 -4.06
C ALA A 72 -7.22 -20.40 -2.62
N GLU A 73 -7.61 -19.20 -2.20
CA GLU A 73 -8.25 -18.86 -0.93
C GLU A 73 -9.63 -19.52 -0.73
N ALA A 74 -10.41 -19.69 -1.81
CA ALA A 74 -11.74 -20.32 -1.74
C ALA A 74 -11.64 -21.85 -1.65
N ARG A 75 -10.55 -22.42 -2.15
CA ARG A 75 -10.31 -23.87 -2.21
C ARG A 75 -9.69 -24.41 -0.93
N ASN A 76 -8.92 -23.57 -0.23
CA ASN A 76 -8.23 -23.94 0.99
C ASN A 76 -8.56 -22.95 2.12
N GLY A 77 -9.49 -23.32 3.00
CA GLY A 77 -9.93 -22.47 4.12
C GLY A 77 -8.85 -22.17 5.17
N ASN A 78 -7.67 -22.80 5.07
CA ASN A 78 -6.54 -22.59 5.96
C ASN A 78 -5.58 -21.47 5.51
N TRP A 79 -5.81 -20.86 4.34
CA TRP A 79 -5.03 -19.70 3.92
C TRP A 79 -5.51 -18.43 4.62
N PRO A 80 -4.60 -17.56 5.07
CA PRO A 80 -4.96 -16.25 5.58
C PRO A 80 -5.78 -15.48 4.55
N LYS A 81 -6.88 -14.86 5.00
CA LYS A 81 -7.67 -13.97 4.15
C LYS A 81 -6.99 -12.61 4.11
N ASP A 82 -6.66 -12.16 2.91
CA ASP A 82 -6.12 -10.82 2.69
C ASP A 82 -7.17 -9.76 3.11
N PRO A 83 -6.85 -8.85 4.05
CA PRO A 83 -7.75 -7.79 4.49
C PRO A 83 -8.16 -6.86 3.35
N ASP A 84 -7.29 -6.62 2.37
CA ASP A 84 -7.58 -5.72 1.23
C ASP A 84 -8.58 -6.35 0.28
N VAL A 85 -8.44 -7.64 0.00
CA VAL A 85 -9.42 -8.40 -0.80
C VAL A 85 -10.77 -8.48 -0.07
N ALA A 86 -10.76 -8.65 1.25
CA ALA A 86 -11.97 -8.64 2.07
C ALA A 86 -12.65 -7.27 2.06
N ALA A 87 -11.89 -6.18 2.22
CA ALA A 87 -12.38 -4.81 2.15
C ALA A 87 -12.97 -4.49 0.77
N ARG A 88 -12.29 -4.90 -0.30
CA ARG A 88 -12.79 -4.72 -1.67
C ARG A 88 -14.10 -5.49 -1.93
N ARG A 89 -14.21 -6.73 -1.44
CA ARG A 89 -15.45 -7.53 -1.54
C ARG A 89 -16.59 -6.88 -0.74
N LYS A 90 -16.30 -6.38 0.47
CA LYS A 90 -17.28 -5.67 1.30
C LYS A 90 -17.77 -4.39 0.62
N ALA A 91 -16.87 -3.56 0.10
CA ALA A 91 -17.21 -2.35 -0.64
C ALA A 91 -18.06 -2.64 -1.88
N ALA A 92 -17.75 -3.69 -2.64
CA ALA A 92 -18.54 -4.10 -3.80
C ALA A 92 -19.95 -4.59 -3.40
N ALA A 93 -20.08 -5.30 -2.28
CA ALA A 93 -21.36 -5.73 -1.75
C ALA A 93 -22.19 -4.55 -1.24
N GLU A 94 -21.57 -3.61 -0.53
CA GLU A 94 -22.22 -2.37 -0.07
C GLU A 94 -22.69 -1.51 -1.25
N ALA A 95 -21.88 -1.37 -2.30
CA ALA A 95 -22.26 -0.62 -3.51
C ALA A 95 -23.47 -1.23 -4.25
N ARG A 96 -23.66 -2.56 -4.17
CA ARG A 96 -24.83 -3.25 -4.74
C ARG A 96 -26.06 -3.22 -3.82
N THR A 97 -25.88 -2.91 -2.55
CA THR A 97 -26.96 -2.91 -1.57
C THR A 97 -27.78 -1.62 -1.72
N PRO A 98 -29.12 -1.69 -1.82
CA PRO A 98 -29.94 -0.49 -1.87
C PRO A 98 -29.81 0.31 -0.58
N TYR A 99 -29.90 1.65 -0.67
CA TYR A 99 -29.67 2.56 0.46
C TYR A 99 -30.47 2.16 1.72
N THR A 100 -31.73 1.76 1.56
CA THR A 100 -32.62 1.34 2.66
C THR A 100 -32.18 0.06 3.38
N SER A 101 -31.32 -0.75 2.77
CA SER A 101 -30.77 -1.98 3.36
C SER A 101 -29.30 -1.84 3.76
N SER A 102 -28.71 -0.67 3.52
CA SER A 102 -27.31 -0.39 3.88
C SER A 102 -27.11 -0.37 5.39
N GLU A 103 -25.91 -0.76 5.85
CA GLU A 103 -25.54 -0.68 7.27
C GLU A 103 -25.62 0.76 7.79
N TYR A 104 -25.27 1.74 6.96
CA TYR A 104 -25.42 3.16 7.29
C TYR A 104 -26.88 3.53 7.59
N TYR A 105 -27.83 3.07 6.77
CA TYR A 105 -29.25 3.31 7.01
C TYR A 105 -29.78 2.61 8.28
N LYS A 106 -29.26 1.43 8.61
CA LYS A 106 -29.63 0.73 9.86
C LYS A 106 -29.12 1.45 11.10
N ASN A 107 -27.94 2.07 10.99
CA ASN A 107 -27.24 2.74 12.10
C ASN A 107 -27.55 4.24 12.20
N THR A 108 -28.45 4.77 11.37
CA THR A 108 -28.84 6.19 11.42
C THR A 108 -30.13 6.38 12.23
N GLU A 109 -30.18 7.49 12.97
CA GLU A 109 -31.36 7.98 13.70
C GLU A 109 -32.58 8.24 12.79
N GLY A 110 -32.38 8.26 11.47
CA GLY A 110 -33.43 8.35 10.46
C GLY A 110 -34.10 7.02 10.09
N LYS A 111 -33.73 5.90 10.73
CA LYS A 111 -34.41 4.62 10.55
C LYS A 111 -35.88 4.78 10.90
N ARG A 112 -36.76 4.41 9.96
CA ARG A 112 -38.21 4.42 10.22
C ARG A 112 -38.53 3.42 11.31
N LEU A 113 -39.19 3.88 12.37
CA LEU A 113 -39.74 3.01 13.40
C LEU A 113 -40.75 2.06 12.77
N SER A 114 -40.66 0.78 13.11
CA SER A 114 -41.70 -0.18 12.78
C SER A 114 -43.00 0.17 13.48
N ILE A 115 -44.12 -0.34 12.96
CA ILE A 115 -45.44 -0.13 13.55
C ILE A 115 -45.49 -0.68 14.98
N GLU A 116 -44.76 -1.75 15.27
CA GLU A 116 -44.66 -2.34 16.59
C GLU A 116 -43.85 -1.45 17.55
N GLU A 117 -42.70 -0.94 17.13
CA GLU A 117 -41.90 0.01 17.93
C GLU A 117 -42.68 1.30 18.21
N MET A 118 -43.41 1.84 17.22
CA MET A 118 -44.30 2.99 17.42
C MET A 118 -45.44 2.71 18.40
N ARG A 119 -45.99 1.49 18.39
CA ARG A 119 -47.03 1.08 19.35
C ARG A 119 -46.45 0.89 20.75
N ALA A 120 -45.26 0.31 20.87
CA ALA A 120 -44.60 0.09 22.15
C ALA A 120 -44.25 1.41 22.86
N GLY A 121 -43.89 2.45 22.11
CA GLY A 121 -43.66 3.80 22.65
C GLY A 121 -44.92 4.61 22.93
N ARG A 122 -46.11 4.13 22.54
CA ARG A 122 -47.37 4.88 22.72
C ARG A 122 -47.88 4.69 24.14
N ASN A 123 -47.78 5.75 24.96
CA ASN A 123 -48.42 5.77 26.27
C ASN A 123 -49.96 5.86 26.11
N PRO A 124 -50.74 4.88 26.59
CA PRO A 124 -52.20 4.87 26.46
C PRO A 124 -52.89 6.00 27.25
N ASN A 125 -52.19 6.63 28.20
CA ASN A 125 -52.70 7.72 29.03
C ASN A 125 -52.18 9.10 28.57
N ALA A 126 -51.42 9.18 27.47
CA ALA A 126 -50.96 10.46 26.93
C ALA A 126 -52.09 11.13 26.14
N SER A 127 -52.73 12.12 26.74
CA SER A 127 -53.67 12.99 26.04
C SER A 127 -52.96 13.73 24.90
N THR A 128 -53.44 13.60 23.67
CA THR A 128 -53.10 14.48 22.53
C THR A 128 -53.72 15.86 22.76
N SER A 129 -53.28 16.55 23.80
CA SER A 129 -53.52 17.99 23.95
C SER A 129 -52.35 18.69 23.26
N PRO A 130 -52.58 19.69 22.39
CA PRO A 130 -51.49 20.51 21.88
C PRO A 130 -50.85 21.21 23.08
N ASN A 131 -49.69 20.72 23.51
CA ASN A 131 -48.93 21.35 24.57
C ASN A 131 -48.22 22.56 23.95
N TYR A 132 -48.85 23.72 24.04
CA TYR A 132 -48.21 24.97 23.67
C TYR A 132 -47.10 25.26 24.69
N PRO A 133 -45.82 25.37 24.28
CA PRO A 133 -44.76 25.71 25.21
C PRO A 133 -44.97 27.15 25.71
N VAL A 134 -45.19 27.32 27.01
CA VAL A 134 -45.27 28.63 27.67
C VAL A 134 -44.00 28.88 28.49
N GLY A 135 -43.44 30.09 28.39
CA GLY A 135 -42.22 30.51 29.10
C GLY A 135 -40.95 30.53 28.24
N ARG A 136 -39.75 30.54 28.85
CA ARG A 136 -38.42 30.58 28.16
C ARG A 136 -38.13 29.44 27.16
N GLN A 137 -39.05 28.49 27.02
CA GLN A 137 -39.03 27.47 25.98
C GLN A 137 -39.65 27.96 24.66
N ALA A 138 -40.43 29.05 24.70
CA ALA A 138 -40.98 29.76 23.55
C ALA A 138 -39.89 30.40 22.69
N ASP A 139 -38.77 30.80 23.31
CA ASP A 139 -37.62 31.41 22.62
C ASP A 139 -36.87 30.42 21.70
N ILE A 140 -37.04 29.11 21.93
CA ILE A 140 -36.54 28.00 21.10
C ILE A 140 -37.71 27.30 20.37
N SER A 141 -38.86 27.95 20.26
CA SER A 141 -39.98 27.33 19.55
C SER A 141 -39.71 27.32 18.06
N ARG A 142 -39.73 26.10 17.51
CA ARG A 142 -39.88 25.87 16.07
C ARG A 142 -41.14 26.63 15.65
N MET A 143 -40.96 27.68 14.85
CA MET A 143 -42.05 28.46 14.28
C MET A 143 -43.10 27.53 13.68
N THR A 144 -44.37 27.89 13.86
CA THR A 144 -45.46 27.16 13.21
C THR A 144 -45.34 27.30 11.69
N PRO A 145 -45.85 26.34 10.89
CA PRO A 145 -45.78 26.44 9.42
C PRO A 145 -46.34 27.75 8.85
N ASP A 146 -47.35 28.34 9.50
CA ASP A 146 -47.94 29.62 9.08
C ASP A 146 -47.06 30.82 9.45
N GLU A 147 -46.39 30.81 10.62
CA GLU A 147 -45.39 31.82 10.97
C GLU A 147 -44.17 31.77 10.04
N LEU A 148 -43.67 30.58 9.73
CA LEU A 148 -42.59 30.38 8.74
C LEU A 148 -42.94 30.94 7.37
N ARG A 149 -44.21 30.80 6.94
CA ARG A 149 -44.69 31.35 5.67
C ARG A 149 -44.75 32.88 5.70
N ALA A 150 -45.07 33.48 6.84
CA ALA A 150 -45.05 34.93 7.01
C ALA A 150 -43.63 35.51 6.94
N PHE A 151 -42.59 34.75 7.31
CA PHE A 151 -41.19 35.13 7.18
C PHE A 151 -40.58 34.85 5.80
N ALA A 152 -41.21 34.01 4.99
CA ALA A 152 -40.77 33.72 3.63
C ALA A 152 -41.04 34.95 2.73
N LYS A 153 -40.09 35.88 2.66
CA LYS A 153 -40.05 36.88 1.59
C LYS A 153 -39.84 36.18 0.25
N ASP A 154 -40.53 36.64 -0.79
CA ASP A 154 -40.41 36.21 -2.19
C ASP A 154 -39.06 36.59 -2.86
N ASP A 155 -38.00 36.72 -2.07
CA ASP A 155 -36.67 36.96 -2.59
C ASP A 155 -36.18 35.63 -3.19
N LYS A 156 -36.29 35.52 -4.52
CA LYS A 156 -35.65 34.45 -5.29
C LYS A 156 -34.19 34.38 -4.83
N PRO A 157 -33.71 33.25 -4.29
CA PRO A 157 -32.29 33.09 -4.05
C PRO A 157 -31.65 33.00 -5.43
N GLU A 158 -31.24 34.15 -5.98
CA GLU A 158 -30.25 34.13 -7.04
C GLU A 158 -29.05 33.41 -6.45
N LEU A 159 -28.64 32.31 -7.09
CA LEU A 159 -27.35 31.71 -6.79
C LEU A 159 -26.32 32.81 -7.05
N GLN A 160 -25.92 33.50 -5.98
CA GLN A 160 -24.68 34.25 -6.00
C GLN A 160 -23.64 33.22 -6.43
N GLY A 161 -23.07 33.39 -7.63
CA GLY A 161 -22.05 32.52 -8.19
C GLY A 161 -20.85 32.49 -7.25
N ASN A 162 -20.97 31.68 -6.21
CA ASN A 162 -19.94 31.30 -5.29
C ASN A 162 -18.89 30.64 -6.17
N GLY A 163 -17.70 31.28 -6.28
CA GLY A 163 -16.64 31.09 -7.30
C GLY A 163 -15.95 29.72 -7.32
N ILE A 164 -16.76 28.68 -7.21
CA ILE A 164 -16.55 27.27 -7.48
C ILE A 164 -16.80 26.99 -8.98
N ASP A 165 -17.02 28.02 -9.80
CA ASP A 165 -17.06 27.88 -11.25
C ASP A 165 -15.68 27.43 -11.75
N ARG A 166 -15.61 26.15 -12.07
CA ARG A 166 -14.47 25.46 -12.65
C ARG A 166 -14.82 25.07 -14.07
N ARG A 167 -13.88 25.25 -15.01
CA ARG A 167 -14.07 24.87 -16.42
C ARG A 167 -14.03 23.36 -16.59
N TYR A 168 -13.15 22.69 -15.84
CA TYR A 168 -13.03 21.24 -15.80
C TYR A 168 -12.93 20.75 -14.35
N LEU A 169 -13.24 19.47 -14.14
CA LEU A 169 -13.19 18.85 -12.81
C LEU A 169 -11.77 18.71 -12.25
N SER A 170 -10.78 18.73 -13.14
CA SER A 170 -9.34 18.72 -12.85
C SER A 170 -8.78 20.09 -12.50
N ASP A 171 -9.50 21.17 -12.80
CA ASP A 171 -9.02 22.53 -12.55
C ASP A 171 -9.42 22.97 -11.15
N PRO A 172 -8.53 23.66 -10.41
CA PRO A 172 -8.89 24.23 -9.12
C PRO A 172 -10.01 25.28 -9.31
N PRO A 173 -10.92 25.44 -8.33
CA PRO A 173 -11.94 26.49 -8.39
C PRO A 173 -11.31 27.87 -8.56
N GLY A 174 -11.93 28.71 -9.38
CA GLY A 174 -11.34 29.98 -9.84
C GLY A 174 -10.97 30.95 -8.72
N ASP A 175 -11.63 30.87 -7.56
CA ASP A 175 -11.27 31.67 -6.39
C ASP A 175 -9.91 31.31 -5.78
N LEU A 176 -9.42 30.08 -5.95
CA LEU A 176 -8.09 29.68 -5.49
C LEU A 176 -6.95 30.17 -6.39
N LEU A 177 -7.27 30.66 -7.60
CA LEU A 177 -6.30 31.28 -8.49
C LEU A 177 -6.06 32.77 -8.16
N LYS A 178 -6.80 33.34 -7.19
CA LYS A 178 -6.61 34.71 -6.73
C LYS A 178 -5.68 34.70 -5.53
N ALA A 179 -4.66 35.56 -5.52
CA ALA A 179 -3.83 35.73 -4.32
C ALA A 179 -4.71 36.23 -3.16
N GLN A 180 -4.38 35.83 -1.94
CA GLN A 180 -5.04 36.34 -0.74
C GLN A 180 -4.96 37.87 -0.73
N GLY A 181 -6.11 38.55 -0.77
CA GLY A 181 -6.21 40.01 -0.86
C GLY A 181 -6.16 40.61 -2.28
N GLY A 182 -6.30 39.81 -3.35
CA GLY A 182 -6.41 40.31 -4.72
C GLY A 182 -5.08 40.77 -5.34
N GLY A 183 -3.96 40.44 -4.72
CA GLY A 183 -2.62 40.73 -5.24
C GLY A 183 -2.29 39.96 -6.53
N LYS A 184 -1.35 40.47 -7.33
CA LYS A 184 -0.82 39.75 -8.49
C LYS A 184 0.04 38.58 -8.01
N LEU A 185 -0.28 37.35 -8.43
CA LEU A 185 0.57 36.18 -8.20
C LEU A 185 1.90 36.38 -8.95
N LYS A 186 3.01 36.43 -8.21
CA LYS A 186 4.35 36.37 -8.80
C LYS A 186 4.69 34.89 -9.02
N ALA A 187 5.18 34.55 -10.21
CA ALA A 187 5.75 33.23 -10.44
C ALA A 187 6.86 33.01 -9.39
N SER A 188 6.72 31.98 -8.57
CA SER A 188 7.80 31.58 -7.67
C SER A 188 8.96 31.12 -8.54
N ALA A 189 9.98 31.96 -8.68
CA ALA A 189 11.24 31.55 -9.25
C ALA A 189 11.86 30.51 -8.29
N ASP A 190 12.29 29.37 -8.83
CA ASP A 190 13.03 28.40 -8.04
C ASP A 190 14.27 29.07 -7.43
N PRO A 191 14.57 28.83 -6.14
CA PRO A 191 15.74 29.43 -5.51
C PRO A 191 16.99 28.93 -6.23
N ILE A 192 17.70 29.85 -6.88
CA ILE A 192 18.99 29.56 -7.51
C ILE A 192 19.97 29.18 -6.38
N PRO A 193 20.51 27.95 -6.33
CA PRO A 193 21.41 27.55 -5.28
C PRO A 193 22.69 28.39 -5.35
N GLN A 194 23.06 28.98 -4.21
CA GLN A 194 24.24 29.84 -4.13
C GLN A 194 25.44 28.99 -3.67
N GLY A 195 26.29 28.58 -4.61
CA GLY A 195 27.48 27.75 -4.36
C GLY A 195 27.45 26.41 -5.10
N ASP A 196 28.38 25.52 -4.77
CA ASP A 196 28.48 24.18 -5.35
C ASP A 196 27.35 23.28 -4.82
N PRO A 197 26.44 22.78 -5.69
CA PRO A 197 25.27 22.00 -5.27
C PRO A 197 25.62 20.67 -4.61
N ASP A 198 26.82 20.13 -4.83
CA ASP A 198 27.25 18.85 -4.26
C ASP A 198 27.96 19.01 -2.90
N SER A 199 28.07 20.25 -2.39
CA SER A 199 28.71 20.52 -1.10
C SER A 199 27.73 20.37 0.09
N PRO A 200 28.07 19.56 1.11
CA PRO A 200 27.22 19.40 2.31
C PRO A 200 26.98 20.71 3.07
N SER A 201 27.94 21.64 2.99
CA SER A 201 27.88 22.94 3.65
C SER A 201 26.87 23.90 3.01
N ALA A 202 26.70 23.84 1.67
CA ALA A 202 25.67 24.62 0.98
C ALA A 202 24.26 24.17 1.39
N TYR A 203 24.05 22.86 1.53
CA TYR A 203 22.78 22.29 1.99
C TYR A 203 22.42 22.75 3.42
N LEU A 204 23.38 22.71 4.35
CA LEU A 204 23.17 23.17 5.72
C LEU A 204 22.83 24.66 5.80
N ARG A 205 23.49 25.49 5.00
CA ARG A 205 23.22 26.94 4.91
C ARG A 205 21.83 27.21 4.34
N GLN A 206 21.40 26.44 3.34
CA GLN A 206 20.07 26.55 2.75
C GLN A 206 18.97 26.11 3.74
N GLN A 207 19.21 25.12 4.60
CA GLN A 207 18.25 24.77 5.63
C GLN A 207 18.11 25.86 6.69
N GLN A 208 19.21 26.52 7.07
CA GLN A 208 19.19 27.62 8.04
C GLN A 208 18.45 28.86 7.56
N SER A 209 18.44 29.14 6.25
CA SER A 209 17.73 30.31 5.70
C SER A 209 16.22 30.10 5.50
N ARG A 210 15.73 28.86 5.65
CA ARG A 210 14.32 28.51 5.47
C ARG A 210 13.51 28.48 6.77
N GLN A 211 14.17 28.56 7.93
CA GLN A 211 13.54 28.78 9.23
C GLN A 211 13.42 30.27 9.51
#